data_AF-A0ABD0P533-F1
#
_entry.id   AF-A0ABD0P533-F1
#
_cell.length_a   1.000
_cell.length_b   1.000
_cell.length_c   1.000
_cell.angle_alpha   90.00
_cell.angle_beta   90.00
_cell.angle_gamma   90.00
#
_symmetry.space_group_name_H-M   'P 1'
#
loop_
_entity.id
_entity.type
_entity.pdbx_description
1 polymer ?
#
loop_
_entity_poly.entity_id
_entity_poly.type
_entity_poly.pdbx_seq_one_letter_code
_entity_poly.pdbx_strand_id
1 'polypeptide(L)'
;DKRQHPTFFRTIPSDHHQAAALARMVKRFGWTDSDYGNNGMTSFLKAAEEEGICVEYSEAYYRTQPSSKLKRVADVIRRSTARVIVAFMSAGDMRLLLQELNQQPPAPKQWIGSEAWVTDPQMLRFNVCIGAVGFAIPRSVIPGFRNFLFDLSPEQALTFPLLTEFWESSFSCSLKRQKDSSTSMPGCDGTEDLRALQNPYTDTSQLRITNMVYKATYAIAHALHGIICNEKQCEKNIKVEPWQVHFLIMEQLN
;
A
#
# COMPACT_ATOMS: atom_id res chain seq x y z
N ASP A 1 7.03 11.09 -15.41
CA ASP A 1 7.37 12.23 -16.27
C ASP A 1 6.10 12.99 -16.63
N LYS A 2 6.08 14.33 -16.53
CA LYS A 2 4.93 15.17 -16.91
C LYS A 2 4.77 15.31 -18.44
N ARG A 3 5.80 15.02 -19.25
CA ARG A 3 5.66 14.94 -20.72
C ARG A 3 4.88 13.69 -21.13
N GLN A 4 5.16 12.55 -20.49
CA GLN A 4 4.45 11.28 -20.73
C GLN A 4 3.09 11.20 -20.00
N HIS A 5 2.97 11.83 -18.84
CA HIS A 5 1.76 11.79 -18.01
C HIS A 5 1.37 13.21 -17.53
N PRO A 6 0.92 14.10 -18.44
CA PRO A 6 0.65 15.51 -18.12
C PRO A 6 -0.41 15.67 -17.02
N THR A 7 -1.51 14.94 -17.15
CA THR A 7 -2.67 15.00 -16.24
C THR A 7 -2.52 14.18 -14.96
N PHE A 8 -1.42 13.44 -14.78
CA PHE A 8 -1.23 12.59 -13.60
C PHE A 8 -0.73 13.38 -12.39
N PHE A 9 -1.35 13.14 -11.24
CA PHE A 9 -0.94 13.64 -9.93
C PHE A 9 -1.05 12.54 -8.89
N ARG A 10 -0.39 12.74 -7.75
CA ARG A 10 -0.43 11.82 -6.62
C ARG A 10 -0.16 12.56 -5.32
N THR A 11 -0.75 12.08 -4.24
CA THR A 11 -0.55 12.57 -2.87
C THR A 11 0.56 11.84 -2.11
N ILE A 12 1.11 10.77 -2.70
CA ILE A 12 2.28 10.04 -2.21
C ILE A 12 3.58 10.63 -2.82
N PRO A 13 4.65 10.87 -2.03
CA PRO A 13 5.93 11.37 -2.53
C PRO A 13 6.59 10.45 -3.56
N SER A 14 7.66 10.93 -4.19
CA SER A 14 8.44 10.12 -5.12
C SER A 14 9.33 9.09 -4.42
N ASP A 15 9.25 7.85 -4.89
CA ASP A 15 10.12 6.70 -4.58
C ASP A 15 11.61 7.08 -4.67
N HIS A 16 11.95 8.02 -5.54
CA HIS A 16 13.31 8.59 -5.63
C HIS A 16 13.81 9.16 -4.29
N HIS A 17 12.96 9.84 -3.53
CA HIS A 17 13.33 10.35 -2.20
C HIS A 17 13.47 9.21 -1.18
N GLN A 18 12.62 8.18 -1.26
CA GLN A 18 12.74 6.99 -0.42
C GLN A 18 14.05 6.24 -0.73
N ALA A 19 14.38 6.05 -2.01
CA ALA A 19 15.62 5.46 -2.48
C ALA A 19 16.86 6.20 -1.96
N ALA A 20 16.92 7.53 -2.11
CA ALA A 20 18.02 8.33 -1.60
C ALA A 20 18.14 8.25 -0.06
N ALA A 21 17.01 8.19 0.66
CA ALA A 21 17.00 8.02 2.11
C ALA A 21 17.45 6.61 2.54
N LEU A 22 17.06 5.58 1.79
CA LEU A 22 17.50 4.19 1.97
C LEU A 22 19.02 4.05 1.77
N ALA A 23 19.58 4.61 0.69
CA ALA A 23 21.02 4.60 0.46
C ALA A 23 21.78 5.29 1.61
N ARG A 24 21.39 6.51 1.97
CA ARG A 24 22.00 7.23 3.12
C ARG A 24 21.91 6.46 4.44
N MET A 25 20.81 5.74 4.68
CA MET A 25 20.66 4.88 5.84
C MET A 25 21.65 3.70 5.80
N VAL A 26 21.73 3.01 4.66
CA VAL A 26 22.62 1.85 4.45
C VAL A 26 24.10 2.25 4.59
N LYS A 27 24.51 3.42 4.06
CA LYS A 27 25.86 3.99 4.28
C LYS A 27 26.13 4.28 5.74
N ARG A 28 25.17 4.90 6.45
CA ARG A 28 25.33 5.25 7.88
C ARG A 28 25.56 4.03 8.77
N PHE A 29 25.11 2.85 8.36
CA PHE A 29 25.35 1.58 9.06
C PHE A 29 26.52 0.75 8.49
N GLY A 30 27.22 1.23 7.46
CA GLY A 30 28.48 0.64 6.96
C GLY A 30 28.32 -0.65 6.13
N TRP A 31 27.35 -0.71 5.22
CA TRP A 31 27.04 -1.88 4.39
C TRP A 31 27.39 -1.66 2.89
N THR A 32 28.00 -2.64 2.19
CA THR A 32 28.62 -2.49 0.83
C THR A 32 28.55 -3.73 -0.11
N ASP A 33 28.61 -3.49 -1.44
CA ASP A 33 28.93 -4.32 -2.66
C ASP A 33 27.93 -5.16 -3.56
N SER A 34 27.95 -4.88 -4.91
CA SER A 34 27.15 -5.20 -6.18
C SER A 34 25.84 -4.40 -6.67
N ASP A 35 24.92 -4.86 -7.56
CA ASP A 35 23.91 -4.00 -8.28
C ASP A 35 22.46 -4.61 -8.57
N TYR A 36 21.53 -3.77 -9.08
CA TYR A 36 20.32 -3.99 -9.93
C TYR A 36 18.83 -3.84 -9.38
N GLY A 37 17.86 -3.46 -10.25
CA GLY A 37 16.40 -3.29 -9.99
C GLY A 37 15.69 -2.01 -10.56
N ASN A 38 14.34 -1.97 -10.68
CA ASN A 38 13.60 -1.35 -11.81
C ASN A 38 13.03 0.11 -11.82
N ASN A 39 12.93 0.89 -10.73
CA ASN A 39 12.70 2.37 -10.83
C ASN A 39 12.91 3.08 -9.48
N GLY A 40 12.11 2.70 -8.48
CA GLY A 40 12.41 3.00 -7.07
C GLY A 40 13.71 2.32 -6.67
N MET A 41 13.86 1.02 -7.01
CA MET A 41 15.15 0.35 -6.89
C MET A 41 16.24 0.97 -7.78
N THR A 42 15.96 1.38 -9.03
CA THR A 42 16.96 2.06 -9.88
C THR A 42 17.50 3.35 -9.24
N SER A 43 16.61 4.13 -8.62
CA SER A 43 17.00 5.28 -7.83
C SER A 43 17.82 4.90 -6.59
N PHE A 44 17.51 3.76 -5.96
CA PHE A 44 18.26 3.28 -4.80
C PHE A 44 19.68 2.86 -5.18
N LEU A 45 19.86 2.14 -6.29
CA LEU A 45 21.16 1.67 -6.76
C LEU A 45 22.06 2.82 -7.16
N LYS A 46 21.52 3.78 -7.92
CA LYS A 46 22.28 4.97 -8.28
C LYS A 46 22.74 5.72 -7.02
N ALA A 47 21.84 5.91 -6.06
CA ALA A 47 22.18 6.52 -4.78
C ALA A 47 23.12 5.62 -3.95
N ALA A 48 23.08 4.30 -4.09
CA ALA A 48 23.97 3.37 -3.42
C ALA A 48 25.39 3.48 -3.99
N GLU A 49 25.54 3.42 -5.32
CA GLU A 49 26.78 3.60 -6.06
C GLU A 49 27.45 4.95 -5.73
N GLU A 50 26.69 6.05 -5.79
CA GLU A 50 27.14 7.40 -5.37
C GLU A 50 27.62 7.44 -3.91
N GLU A 51 27.08 6.57 -3.06
CA GLU A 51 27.38 6.49 -1.63
C GLU A 51 28.47 5.44 -1.28
N GLY A 52 28.94 4.64 -2.25
CA GLY A 52 29.90 3.54 -2.06
C GLY A 52 29.29 2.25 -1.51
N ILE A 53 27.97 2.13 -1.58
CA ILE A 53 27.15 0.98 -1.19
C ILE A 53 26.84 0.21 -2.45
N CYS A 54 26.74 -1.11 -2.34
CA CYS A 54 26.28 -1.89 -3.45
C CYS A 54 25.65 -3.23 -2.91
N VAL A 55 25.17 -4.12 -3.78
CA VAL A 55 24.17 -5.21 -3.60
C VAL A 55 24.59 -6.59 -4.20
N GLU A 56 24.86 -7.64 -3.38
CA GLU A 56 25.36 -8.98 -3.83
C GLU A 56 24.56 -9.63 -4.99
N TYR A 57 23.25 -9.39 -5.03
CA TYR A 57 22.35 -9.85 -6.09
C TYR A 57 21.12 -8.93 -6.15
N SER A 58 20.58 -8.74 -7.34
CA SER A 58 19.19 -8.29 -7.49
C SER A 58 18.37 -9.36 -8.18
N GLU A 59 17.20 -9.63 -7.62
CA GLU A 59 16.19 -10.49 -8.21
C GLU A 59 14.85 -9.76 -8.22
N ALA A 60 14.21 -9.73 -9.39
CA ALA A 60 12.84 -9.24 -9.56
C ALA A 60 11.95 -10.41 -10.01
N TYR A 61 10.72 -10.47 -9.50
CA TYR A 61 9.68 -11.37 -9.99
C TYR A 61 8.34 -10.63 -10.07
N TYR A 62 7.43 -11.16 -10.87
CA TYR A 62 6.07 -10.66 -11.03
C TYR A 62 5.06 -11.79 -10.75
N ARG A 63 3.88 -11.47 -10.21
CA ARG A 63 2.83 -12.48 -9.92
C ARG A 63 2.34 -13.24 -11.15
N THR A 64 2.51 -12.68 -12.34
CA THR A 64 2.18 -13.29 -13.63
C THR A 64 3.19 -14.35 -14.08
N GLN A 65 4.36 -14.44 -13.43
CA GLN A 65 5.37 -15.44 -13.73
C GLN A 65 5.11 -16.76 -12.98
N PRO A 66 5.60 -17.91 -13.50
CA PRO A 66 5.48 -19.19 -12.82
C PRO A 66 6.10 -19.17 -11.41
N SER A 67 5.53 -19.95 -10.49
CA SER A 67 6.01 -20.06 -9.10
C SER A 67 7.48 -20.50 -8.98
N SER A 68 8.04 -21.16 -10.00
CA SER A 68 9.46 -21.48 -10.09
C SER A 68 10.36 -20.23 -10.05
N LYS A 69 9.90 -19.08 -10.56
CA LYS A 69 10.65 -17.81 -10.46
C LYS A 69 10.68 -17.29 -9.03
N LEU A 70 9.56 -17.34 -8.30
CA LEU A 70 9.53 -16.98 -6.87
C LEU A 70 10.46 -17.87 -6.05
N LYS A 71 10.41 -19.19 -6.28
CA LYS A 71 11.30 -20.17 -5.65
C LYS A 71 12.77 -19.87 -5.93
N ARG A 72 13.13 -19.57 -7.19
CA ARG A 72 14.48 -19.14 -7.54
C ARG A 72 14.92 -17.90 -6.75
N VAL A 73 14.06 -16.88 -6.58
CA VAL A 73 14.39 -15.68 -5.79
C VAL A 73 14.64 -16.05 -4.32
N ALA A 74 13.76 -16.88 -3.72
CA ALA A 74 13.95 -17.38 -2.37
C ALA A 74 15.26 -18.19 -2.22
N ASP A 75 15.63 -18.99 -3.22
CA ASP A 75 16.86 -19.77 -3.22
C ASP A 75 18.13 -18.93 -3.37
N VAL A 76 18.07 -17.79 -4.08
CA VAL A 76 19.16 -16.81 -4.11
C VAL A 76 19.33 -16.19 -2.72
N ILE A 77 18.25 -15.78 -2.06
CA ILE A 77 18.27 -15.26 -0.68
C ILE A 77 18.85 -16.27 0.33
N ARG A 78 18.54 -17.57 0.16
CA ARG A 78 19.08 -18.66 0.99
C ARG A 78 20.57 -18.86 0.82
N ARG A 79 21.08 -18.78 -0.41
CA ARG A 79 22.52 -18.98 -0.73
C ARG A 79 23.37 -17.72 -0.53
N SER A 80 22.74 -16.55 -0.53
CA SER A 80 23.37 -15.24 -0.34
C SER A 80 24.16 -15.14 0.97
N THR A 81 25.36 -14.57 0.86
CA THR A 81 26.23 -14.23 2.00
C THR A 81 25.89 -12.88 2.63
N ALA A 82 25.27 -11.97 1.87
CA ALA A 82 24.85 -10.65 2.33
C ALA A 82 23.93 -10.74 3.55
N ARG A 83 24.22 -9.93 4.57
CA ARG A 83 23.44 -9.88 5.82
C ARG A 83 22.25 -8.92 5.77
N VAL A 84 22.15 -8.12 4.71
CA VAL A 84 21.17 -7.05 4.56
C VAL A 84 20.39 -7.27 3.26
N ILE A 85 19.08 -7.12 3.29
CA ILE A 85 18.22 -7.25 2.10
C ILE A 85 17.34 -6.02 1.98
N VAL A 86 17.51 -5.27 0.88
CA VAL A 86 16.61 -4.16 0.51
C VAL A 86 15.50 -4.72 -0.37
N ALA A 87 14.27 -4.76 0.14
CA ALA A 87 13.11 -5.25 -0.58
C ALA A 87 12.21 -4.08 -1.01
N PHE A 88 12.28 -3.70 -2.29
CA PHE A 88 11.45 -2.65 -2.88
C PHE A 88 10.31 -3.27 -3.69
N MET A 89 9.18 -3.56 -3.04
CA MET A 89 8.05 -4.28 -3.62
C MET A 89 6.73 -3.98 -2.91
N SER A 90 5.58 -4.46 -3.44
CA SER A 90 4.29 -4.31 -2.75
C SER A 90 4.15 -5.32 -1.59
N ALA A 91 3.36 -4.97 -0.57
CA ALA A 91 3.02 -5.89 0.52
C ALA A 91 2.52 -7.26 0.05
N GLY A 92 1.66 -7.31 -0.96
CA GLY A 92 1.14 -8.58 -1.48
C GLY A 92 2.22 -9.45 -2.14
N ASP A 93 3.26 -8.84 -2.71
CA ASP A 93 4.40 -9.58 -3.26
C ASP A 93 5.30 -10.05 -2.13
N MET A 94 5.70 -9.14 -1.22
CA MET A 94 6.55 -9.46 -0.08
C MET A 94 5.98 -10.61 0.77
N ARG A 95 4.66 -10.64 0.96
CA ARG A 95 3.99 -11.77 1.64
C ARG A 95 4.22 -13.11 0.96
N LEU A 96 4.14 -13.18 -0.37
CA LEU A 96 4.43 -14.42 -1.12
C LEU A 96 5.90 -14.83 -0.97
N LEU A 97 6.83 -13.88 -1.01
CA LEU A 97 8.26 -14.15 -0.81
C LEU A 97 8.55 -14.65 0.60
N LEU A 98 7.97 -14.01 1.63
CA LEU A 98 8.11 -14.43 3.02
C LEU A 98 7.47 -15.79 3.29
N GLN A 99 6.31 -16.10 2.69
CA GLN A 99 5.72 -17.43 2.73
C GLN A 99 6.67 -18.49 2.16
N GLU A 100 7.25 -18.23 0.99
CA GLU A 100 8.14 -19.18 0.33
C GLU A 100 9.49 -19.33 1.06
N LEU A 101 10.00 -18.25 1.66
CA LEU A 101 11.17 -18.30 2.54
C LEU A 101 10.87 -19.06 3.84
N ASN A 102 9.69 -18.92 4.43
CA ASN A 102 9.33 -19.56 5.70
C ASN A 102 9.25 -21.10 5.60
N GLN A 103 9.10 -21.67 4.40
CA GLN A 103 9.21 -23.13 4.19
C GLN A 103 10.61 -23.68 4.48
N GLN A 104 11.66 -22.88 4.22
CA GLN A 104 13.05 -23.19 4.53
C GLN A 104 13.76 -21.87 4.83
N PRO A 105 13.74 -21.40 6.09
CA PRO A 105 14.25 -20.09 6.47
C PRO A 105 15.74 -19.91 6.13
N PRO A 106 16.15 -18.74 5.61
CA PRO A 106 17.57 -18.42 5.43
C PRO A 106 18.24 -18.16 6.78
N ALA A 107 19.59 -18.07 6.78
CA ALA A 107 20.31 -17.49 7.91
C ALA A 107 19.81 -16.05 8.20
N PRO A 108 19.82 -15.57 9.45
CA PRO A 108 19.24 -14.27 9.82
C PRO A 108 19.72 -13.11 8.94
N LYS A 109 18.76 -12.31 8.44
CA LYS A 109 19.00 -11.14 7.58
C LYS A 109 18.38 -9.89 8.21
N GLN A 110 19.08 -8.77 8.13
CA GLN A 110 18.50 -7.45 8.38
C GLN A 110 17.70 -7.02 7.16
N TRP A 111 16.38 -6.97 7.29
CA TRP A 111 15.50 -6.51 6.22
C TRP A 111 15.38 -4.99 6.23
N ILE A 112 15.36 -4.43 5.02
CA ILE A 112 15.12 -3.01 4.76
C ILE A 112 13.95 -2.91 3.78
N GLY A 113 12.83 -2.36 4.24
CA GLY A 113 11.58 -2.32 3.48
C GLY A 113 11.25 -0.99 2.83
N SER A 114 10.64 -1.08 1.65
CA SER A 114 9.86 0.02 1.07
C SER A 114 8.61 0.32 1.90
N GLU A 115 8.04 1.50 1.66
CA GLU A 115 6.90 2.02 2.42
C GLU A 115 5.66 1.13 2.27
N ALA A 116 5.50 0.54 1.08
CA ALA A 116 4.40 -0.30 0.68
C ALA A 116 4.27 -1.63 1.44
N TRP A 117 5.26 -2.02 2.26
CA TRP A 117 5.18 -3.26 3.07
C TRP A 117 5.73 -3.16 4.48
N VAL A 118 6.70 -2.27 4.76
CA VAL A 118 7.41 -2.26 6.06
C VAL A 118 6.53 -1.92 7.26
N THR A 119 5.34 -1.35 7.03
CA THR A 119 4.32 -1.11 8.07
C THR A 119 3.06 -1.95 7.94
N ASP A 120 3.03 -2.96 7.06
CA ASP A 120 1.89 -3.89 6.95
C ASP A 120 1.89 -4.88 8.15
N PRO A 121 0.85 -4.89 9.02
CA PRO A 121 0.76 -5.82 10.14
C PRO A 121 0.77 -7.30 9.72
N GLN A 122 0.42 -7.64 8.47
CA GLN A 122 0.49 -9.01 7.97
C GLN A 122 1.93 -9.56 7.94
N MET A 123 2.94 -8.68 7.91
CA MET A 123 4.36 -9.07 7.92
C MET A 123 4.79 -9.62 9.29
N LEU A 124 4.12 -9.24 10.37
CA LEU A 124 4.39 -9.72 11.73
C LEU A 124 4.17 -11.23 11.91
N ARG A 125 3.53 -11.89 10.93
CA ARG A 125 3.34 -13.35 10.89
C ARG A 125 4.61 -14.12 10.48
N PHE A 126 5.66 -13.43 10.01
CA PHE A 126 6.87 -14.04 9.48
C PHE A 126 8.09 -13.70 10.33
N ASN A 127 8.61 -14.70 11.06
CA ASN A 127 9.81 -14.53 11.87
C ASN A 127 11.05 -14.14 11.03
N VAL A 128 11.06 -14.48 9.75
CA VAL A 128 12.14 -14.20 8.79
C VAL A 128 12.48 -12.70 8.69
N CYS A 129 11.51 -11.80 8.92
CA CYS A 129 11.68 -10.35 8.84
C CYS A 129 11.51 -9.61 10.18
N ILE A 130 11.68 -10.30 11.32
CA ILE A 130 11.77 -9.64 12.63
C ILE A 130 12.93 -8.63 12.63
N GLY A 131 12.68 -7.44 13.19
CA GLY A 131 13.66 -6.35 13.21
C GLY A 131 13.82 -5.60 11.87
N ALA A 132 12.92 -5.82 10.90
CA ALA A 132 12.90 -5.03 9.67
C ALA A 132 12.84 -3.52 9.95
N VAL A 133 13.63 -2.74 9.21
CA VAL A 133 13.65 -1.27 9.25
C VAL A 133 13.23 -0.71 7.89
N GLY A 134 12.82 0.56 7.83
CA GLY A 134 12.46 1.19 6.57
C GLY A 134 11.77 2.52 6.76
N PHE A 135 11.32 3.11 5.64
CA PHE A 135 10.59 4.36 5.64
C PHE A 135 9.10 4.11 5.45
N ALA A 136 8.26 4.96 6.03
CA ALA A 136 6.81 4.84 5.95
C ALA A 136 6.16 6.21 5.80
N ILE A 137 5.05 6.29 5.06
CA ILE A 137 4.18 7.49 5.03
C ILE A 137 3.79 7.86 6.46
N PRO A 138 3.87 9.13 6.88
CA PRO A 138 3.45 9.56 8.21
C PRO A 138 2.03 9.09 8.55
N ARG A 139 1.84 8.64 9.80
CA ARG A 139 0.50 8.33 10.32
C ARG A 139 -0.34 9.60 10.32
N SER A 140 -1.63 9.46 10.05
CA SER A 140 -2.62 10.53 10.17
C SER A 140 -3.78 10.09 11.04
N VAL A 141 -4.59 11.05 11.45
CA VAL A 141 -5.90 10.83 12.04
C VAL A 141 -6.92 11.49 11.13
N ILE A 142 -7.98 10.76 10.77
CA ILE A 142 -9.11 11.29 10.02
C ILE A 142 -10.31 11.30 10.98
N PRO A 143 -10.69 12.45 11.56
CA PRO A 143 -11.80 12.54 12.50
C PRO A 143 -13.09 11.97 11.91
N GLY A 144 -13.86 11.24 12.72
CA GLY A 144 -15.11 10.60 12.30
C GLY A 144 -14.97 9.36 11.40
N PHE A 145 -13.82 9.13 10.75
CA PHE A 145 -13.66 8.03 9.78
C PHE A 145 -13.90 6.64 10.39
N ARG A 146 -13.46 6.40 11.64
CA ARG A 146 -13.73 5.15 12.35
C ARG A 146 -15.23 4.90 12.54
N ASN A 147 -16.00 5.94 12.84
CA ASN A 147 -17.45 5.81 13.02
C ASN A 147 -18.13 5.57 11.67
N PHE A 148 -17.76 6.32 10.63
CA PHE A 148 -18.24 6.12 9.27
C PHE A 148 -18.07 4.67 8.76
N LEU A 149 -16.94 4.01 9.07
CA LEU A 149 -16.73 2.60 8.75
C LEU A 149 -17.62 1.64 9.55
N PHE A 150 -17.99 2.00 10.78
CA PHE A 150 -18.91 1.21 11.62
C PHE A 150 -20.39 1.48 11.34
N ASP A 151 -20.71 2.56 10.64
CA ASP A 151 -22.08 2.93 10.27
C ASP A 151 -22.52 2.27 8.94
N LEU A 152 -21.67 1.41 8.34
CA LEU A 152 -22.04 0.55 7.21
C LEU A 152 -23.13 -0.44 7.63
N SER A 153 -24.28 -0.40 6.97
CA SER A 153 -25.41 -1.31 7.24
C SER A 153 -25.47 -2.50 6.27
N PRO A 154 -26.20 -3.60 6.60
CA PRO A 154 -26.45 -4.71 5.67
C PRO A 154 -27.06 -4.27 4.33
N GLU A 155 -27.98 -3.31 4.35
CA GLU A 155 -28.63 -2.77 3.15
C GLU A 155 -27.64 -2.00 2.29
N GLN A 156 -26.76 -1.20 2.91
CA GLN A 156 -25.68 -0.51 2.21
C GLN A 156 -24.66 -1.51 1.65
N ALA A 157 -24.32 -2.57 2.38
CA ALA A 157 -23.41 -3.62 1.93
C ALA A 157 -23.94 -4.37 0.69
N LEU A 158 -25.26 -4.52 0.56
CA LEU A 158 -25.91 -5.09 -0.62
C LEU A 158 -25.85 -4.18 -1.87
N THR A 159 -25.54 -2.89 -1.74
CA THR A 159 -25.49 -1.97 -2.91
C THR A 159 -24.25 -2.15 -3.78
N PHE A 160 -23.14 -2.66 -3.23
CA PHE A 160 -21.89 -2.89 -3.96
C PHE A 160 -21.37 -4.32 -3.74
N PRO A 161 -21.05 -5.09 -4.80
CA PRO A 161 -20.60 -6.47 -4.67
C PRO A 161 -19.42 -6.68 -3.72
N LEU A 162 -18.44 -5.75 -3.70
CA LEU A 162 -17.28 -5.81 -2.80
C LEU A 162 -17.64 -5.60 -1.33
N LEU A 163 -18.67 -4.80 -1.03
CA LEU A 163 -19.17 -4.63 0.34
C LEU A 163 -20.00 -5.84 0.78
N THR A 164 -20.72 -6.47 -0.16
CA THR A 164 -21.42 -7.74 0.10
C THR A 164 -20.40 -8.83 0.44
N GLU A 165 -19.37 -9.03 -0.38
CA GLU A 165 -18.30 -10.00 -0.15
C GLU A 165 -17.57 -9.73 1.18
N PHE A 166 -17.23 -8.46 1.46
CA PHE A 166 -16.62 -8.06 2.73
C PHE A 166 -17.49 -8.44 3.94
N TRP A 167 -18.79 -8.16 3.89
CA TRP A 167 -19.73 -8.46 4.99
C TRP A 167 -19.87 -9.97 5.18
N GLU A 168 -20.18 -10.68 4.10
CA GLU A 168 -20.39 -12.13 4.11
C GLU A 168 -19.12 -12.88 4.58
N SER A 169 -17.94 -12.44 4.15
CA SER A 169 -16.65 -12.99 4.61
C SER A 169 -16.31 -12.61 6.05
N SER A 170 -16.69 -11.41 6.51
CA SER A 170 -16.37 -10.95 7.88
C SER A 170 -17.20 -11.64 8.94
N PHE A 171 -18.46 -11.94 8.66
CA PHE A 171 -19.39 -12.58 9.60
C PHE A 171 -19.66 -14.06 9.30
N SER A 172 -19.10 -14.61 8.21
CA SER A 172 -19.31 -16.00 7.77
C SER A 172 -20.79 -16.36 7.57
N CYS A 173 -21.57 -15.39 7.07
CA CYS A 173 -23.00 -15.50 6.80
C CYS A 173 -23.31 -15.00 5.38
N SER A 174 -24.50 -15.28 4.84
CA SER A 174 -24.96 -14.69 3.57
C SER A 174 -26.06 -13.65 3.76
N LEU A 175 -25.83 -12.45 3.22
CA LEU A 175 -26.81 -11.37 3.16
C LEU A 175 -27.96 -11.71 2.20
N LYS A 176 -27.71 -12.55 1.21
CA LYS A 176 -28.70 -13.03 0.25
C LYS A 176 -29.19 -14.41 0.69
N ARG A 177 -30.27 -14.47 1.47
CA ARG A 177 -30.95 -15.72 1.86
C ARG A 177 -31.23 -16.61 0.64
N GLN A 178 -30.35 -17.58 0.38
CA GLN A 178 -30.64 -18.70 -0.51
C GLN A 178 -31.60 -19.63 0.23
N LYS A 179 -32.76 -19.93 -0.37
CA LYS A 179 -33.75 -20.82 0.24
C LYS A 179 -33.41 -22.31 0.12
N ASP A 180 -32.53 -22.66 -0.82
CA ASP A 180 -32.38 -24.04 -1.30
C ASP A 180 -30.90 -24.45 -1.48
N SER A 181 -30.18 -24.72 -0.38
CA SER A 181 -29.11 -25.75 -0.38
C SER A 181 -28.65 -26.09 1.04
N SER A 182 -28.46 -27.39 1.31
CA SER A 182 -27.93 -27.94 2.57
C SER A 182 -26.41 -27.72 2.76
N THR A 183 -25.78 -26.93 1.89
CA THR A 183 -24.34 -26.64 1.84
C THR A 183 -24.02 -25.14 1.74
N SER A 184 -25.02 -24.25 1.87
CA SER A 184 -24.83 -22.80 1.88
C SER A 184 -24.46 -22.25 3.26
N MET A 185 -23.78 -21.09 3.30
CA MET A 185 -23.52 -20.37 4.55
C MET A 185 -24.85 -19.96 5.23
N PRO A 186 -24.91 -19.90 6.57
CA PRO A 186 -26.10 -19.43 7.27
C PRO A 186 -26.47 -18.02 6.80
N GLY A 187 -27.76 -17.73 6.70
CA GLY A 187 -28.21 -16.37 6.38
C GLY A 187 -27.87 -15.42 7.52
N CYS A 188 -27.37 -14.22 7.20
CA CYS A 188 -27.15 -13.15 8.19
C CYS A 188 -28.46 -12.82 8.93
N ASP A 189 -28.39 -12.56 10.23
CA ASP A 189 -29.57 -12.42 11.10
C ASP A 189 -29.86 -10.98 11.56
N GLY A 190 -28.94 -10.05 11.28
CA GLY A 190 -29.06 -8.63 11.63
C GLY A 190 -28.44 -8.27 12.98
N THR A 191 -27.82 -9.23 13.69
CA THR A 191 -27.08 -8.98 14.94
C THR A 191 -25.60 -8.68 14.73
N GLU A 192 -25.13 -8.70 13.48
CA GLU A 192 -23.74 -8.48 13.11
C GLU A 192 -23.25 -7.05 13.41
N ASP A 193 -22.28 -6.89 14.34
CA ASP A 193 -21.67 -5.60 14.66
C ASP A 193 -20.21 -5.51 14.18
N LEU A 194 -19.94 -4.60 13.24
CA LEU A 194 -18.59 -4.30 12.76
C LEU A 194 -17.64 -3.85 13.89
N ARG A 195 -18.15 -3.28 14.99
CA ARG A 195 -17.33 -2.85 16.14
C ARG A 195 -16.72 -4.02 16.90
N ALA A 196 -17.32 -5.21 16.81
CA ALA A 196 -16.80 -6.43 17.42
C ALA A 196 -15.67 -7.09 16.59
N LEU A 197 -15.50 -6.70 15.33
CA LEU A 197 -14.48 -7.27 14.44
C LEU A 197 -13.10 -6.64 14.68
N GLN A 198 -12.08 -7.49 14.77
CA GLN A 198 -10.67 -7.09 14.74
C GLN A 198 -10.04 -7.48 13.39
N ASN A 199 -10.16 -6.61 12.38
CA ASN A 199 -9.66 -6.88 11.03
C ASN A 199 -9.04 -5.60 10.40
N PRO A 200 -8.36 -5.69 9.24
CA PRO A 200 -7.74 -4.53 8.59
C PRO A 200 -8.69 -3.43 8.10
N TYR A 201 -10.00 -3.69 8.07
CA TYR A 201 -11.02 -2.68 7.77
C TYR A 201 -11.34 -1.84 9.01
N THR A 202 -11.48 -2.48 10.17
CA THR A 202 -11.83 -1.82 11.45
C THR A 202 -10.63 -1.22 12.19
N ASP A 203 -9.40 -1.62 11.84
CA ASP A 203 -8.17 -1.01 12.35
C ASP A 203 -7.90 0.35 11.71
N THR A 204 -8.15 1.40 12.49
CA THR A 204 -7.91 2.81 12.12
C THR A 204 -6.69 3.40 12.84
N SER A 205 -5.82 2.57 13.43
CA SER A 205 -4.63 3.00 14.18
C SER A 205 -3.44 3.45 13.29
N GLN A 206 -3.44 3.06 12.01
CA GLN A 206 -2.34 3.32 11.05
C GLN A 206 -2.84 3.93 9.73
N LEU A 207 -3.66 4.99 9.78
CA LEU A 207 -4.17 5.66 8.56
C LEU A 207 -3.04 6.37 7.79
N ARG A 208 -2.40 5.62 6.88
CA ARG A 208 -1.28 6.07 6.03
C ARG A 208 -1.73 6.19 4.56
N ILE A 209 -1.98 5.06 3.89
CA ILE A 209 -2.51 5.04 2.50
C ILE A 209 -3.90 5.67 2.45
N THR A 210 -4.77 5.35 3.41
CA THR A 210 -6.12 5.96 3.55
C THR A 210 -6.05 7.49 3.62
N ASN A 211 -5.03 8.04 4.27
CA ASN A 211 -4.80 9.48 4.32
C ASN A 211 -4.33 10.06 2.97
N MET A 212 -3.62 9.29 2.15
CA MET A 212 -3.26 9.70 0.79
C MET A 212 -4.52 9.74 -0.11
N VAL A 213 -5.41 8.76 0.03
CA VAL A 213 -6.73 8.74 -0.66
C VAL A 213 -7.59 9.93 -0.21
N TYR A 214 -7.73 10.13 1.11
CA TYR A 214 -8.45 11.28 1.69
C TYR A 214 -7.92 12.61 1.14
N LYS A 215 -6.59 12.81 1.15
CA LYS A 215 -5.97 14.01 0.57
C LYS A 215 -6.20 14.15 -0.94
N ALA A 216 -6.28 13.06 -1.70
CA ALA A 216 -6.53 13.12 -3.13
C ALA A 216 -7.97 13.56 -3.42
N THR A 217 -8.95 13.04 -2.69
CA THR A 217 -10.34 13.51 -2.72
C THR A 217 -10.43 14.99 -2.34
N TYR A 218 -9.72 15.41 -1.28
CA TYR A 218 -9.69 16.81 -0.86
C TYR A 218 -9.03 17.73 -1.90
N ALA A 219 -7.93 17.34 -2.54
CA ALA A 219 -7.31 18.14 -3.61
C ALA A 219 -8.29 18.39 -4.77
N ILE A 220 -9.04 17.35 -5.20
CA ILE A 220 -10.08 17.50 -6.22
C ILE A 220 -11.23 18.40 -5.71
N ALA A 221 -11.67 18.22 -4.46
CA ALA A 221 -12.73 19.03 -3.87
C ALA A 221 -12.34 20.52 -3.72
N HIS A 222 -11.09 20.81 -3.32
CA HIS A 222 -10.56 22.17 -3.24
C HIS A 222 -10.40 22.82 -4.62
N ALA A 223 -9.95 22.07 -5.63
CA ALA A 223 -9.90 22.55 -7.00
C ALA A 223 -11.31 22.85 -7.54
N LEU A 224 -12.28 21.95 -7.36
CA LEU A 224 -13.68 22.19 -7.72
C LEU A 224 -14.26 23.40 -6.98
N HIS A 225 -14.00 23.53 -5.68
CA HIS A 225 -14.43 24.68 -4.88
C HIS A 225 -13.89 26.00 -5.44
N GLY A 226 -12.61 26.05 -5.83
CA GLY A 226 -12.01 27.23 -6.47
C GLY A 226 -12.57 27.59 -7.85
N ILE A 227 -13.30 26.69 -8.52
CA ILE A 227 -13.99 26.98 -9.79
C ILE A 227 -15.42 27.46 -9.53
N ILE A 228 -16.13 26.82 -8.59
CA ILE A 228 -17.56 27.06 -8.37
C ILE A 228 -17.86 28.11 -7.31
N CYS A 229 -16.88 28.50 -6.48
CA CYS A 229 -17.03 29.46 -5.41
C CYS A 229 -16.06 30.65 -5.56
N ASN A 230 -16.57 31.83 -5.22
CA ASN A 230 -15.75 33.02 -4.93
C ASN A 230 -15.86 33.35 -3.43
N GLU A 231 -15.24 34.45 -2.98
CA GLU A 231 -15.23 34.87 -1.57
C GLU A 231 -16.62 35.03 -0.90
N LYS A 232 -17.71 35.11 -1.69
CA LYS A 232 -19.05 35.48 -1.21
C LYS A 232 -20.15 34.50 -1.58
N GLN A 233 -20.02 33.72 -2.66
CA GLN A 233 -21.04 32.79 -3.12
C GLN A 233 -20.47 31.59 -3.88
N CYS A 234 -21.27 30.51 -3.94
CA CYS A 234 -20.98 29.31 -4.73
C CYS A 234 -22.10 29.03 -5.75
N GLU A 235 -21.75 28.92 -7.02
CA GLU A 235 -22.68 28.72 -8.13
C GLU A 235 -22.72 27.24 -8.55
N LYS A 236 -23.77 26.53 -8.13
CA LYS A 236 -23.92 25.07 -8.35
C LYS A 236 -24.19 24.66 -9.80
N ASN A 237 -24.51 25.61 -10.68
CA ASN A 237 -24.87 25.37 -12.08
C ASN A 237 -23.70 25.57 -13.06
N ILE A 238 -22.50 25.87 -12.56
CA ILE A 238 -21.30 26.00 -13.41
C ILE A 238 -20.94 24.62 -13.99
N LYS A 239 -20.89 24.52 -15.31
CA LYS A 239 -20.36 23.35 -16.00
C LYS A 239 -18.83 23.38 -15.89
N VAL A 240 -18.27 22.51 -15.06
CA VAL A 240 -16.82 22.38 -14.89
C VAL A 240 -16.25 21.40 -15.92
N GLU A 241 -15.25 21.85 -16.68
CA GLU A 241 -14.50 21.03 -17.62
C GLU A 241 -13.23 20.44 -16.95
N PRO A 242 -12.82 19.20 -17.26
CA PRO A 242 -11.70 18.53 -16.58
C PRO A 242 -10.36 19.29 -16.62
N TRP A 243 -10.12 20.10 -17.66
CA TRP A 243 -8.90 20.89 -17.80
C TRP A 243 -8.79 22.02 -16.78
N GLN A 244 -9.93 22.56 -16.30
CA GLN A 244 -9.97 23.61 -15.28
C GLN A 244 -9.55 23.04 -13.91
N VAL A 245 -10.04 21.84 -13.59
CA VAL A 245 -9.64 21.09 -12.38
C VAL A 245 -8.16 20.73 -12.45
N HIS A 246 -7.69 20.28 -13.61
CA HIS A 246 -6.26 20.00 -13.85
C HIS A 246 -5.38 21.25 -13.61
N PHE A 247 -5.80 22.42 -14.10
CA PHE A 247 -5.07 23.68 -13.95
C PHE A 247 -4.93 24.09 -12.47
N LEU A 248 -6.03 24.10 -11.71
CA LEU A 248 -5.97 24.47 -10.29
C LEU A 248 -5.19 23.46 -9.43
N ILE A 249 -5.22 22.17 -9.76
CA ILE A 249 -4.37 21.17 -9.10
C ILE A 249 -2.89 21.39 -9.42
N MET A 250 -2.53 21.87 -10.62
CA MET A 250 -1.14 22.31 -10.91
C MET A 250 -0.75 23.51 -10.04
N GLU A 251 -1.62 24.52 -9.95
CA GLU A 251 -1.34 25.78 -9.24
C GLU A 251 -1.17 25.57 -7.72
N GLN A 252 -1.95 24.67 -7.12
CA GLN A 252 -1.85 24.31 -5.68
C GLN A 252 -0.62 23.43 -5.32
N LEU A 253 0.16 22.98 -6.31
CA LEU A 253 1.28 22.05 -6.12
C LEU A 253 2.65 22.61 -6.52
N ASN A 254 2.70 23.86 -7.00
CA ASN A 254 3.92 24.62 -7.29
C ASN A 254 4.23 25.63 -6.17
#